data_AF-A0A3B1DYR1-F1
#
_entry.id   AF-A0A3B1DYR1-F1
#
_cell.length_a   1.000
_cell.length_b   1.000
_cell.length_c   1.000
_cell.angle_alpha   90.00
_cell.angle_beta   90.00
_cell.angle_gamma   90.00
#
_symmetry.space_group_name_H-M   'P 1'
#
loop_
_entity.id
_entity.type
_entity.pdbx_description
1 polymer ?
#
loop_
_entity_poly.entity_id
_entity_poly.type
_entity_poly.pdbx_seq_one_letter_code
_entity_poly.pdbx_strand_id
1 'polypeptide(L)'
;MNERYYKPSGRIPIVGVVVTVAAGMACAAVLGCIYGAISFYNPFIYVNFLGALGVGFLPAIVIAKVAYWGKIRNNPFLMVLGIITGLVALYFSWVGYLFVLFVSGGVFELSLMNAVALAVSPLGVGSIILRLAENGSWSMMGYTPTGIVLYILWVVEAGIIIVINSISTTGNEEPFCEDCKVWTEARDDTPLLQKQNQFELKKNLEQENYKFLDEMLKEEADPTNCFSAIFNTCPHCKVSSYLTIIRITIKVNKEGELESNTTDVIKNLTVPHSLVETFIGKAKALEELREQQVLENKADEEEEFPK
;
A
#
# COMPACT_ATOMS: atom_id res chain seq x y z
N MET A 1 7.11 21.18 -17.36
CA MET A 1 6.57 20.12 -16.47
C MET A 1 5.13 20.49 -16.18
N ASN A 2 4.16 19.72 -16.69
CA ASN A 2 2.75 20.11 -16.75
C ASN A 2 2.13 20.26 -15.35
N GLU A 3 1.68 21.47 -15.01
CA GLU A 3 0.94 21.84 -13.79
C GLU A 3 -0.43 21.12 -13.67
N ARG A 4 -0.81 20.35 -14.68
CA ARG A 4 -2.12 19.70 -14.79
C ARG A 4 -2.23 18.40 -14.01
N TYR A 5 -1.12 17.77 -13.64
CA TYR A 5 -1.14 16.55 -12.83
C TYR A 5 -1.21 16.90 -11.35
N TYR A 6 -2.07 16.19 -10.61
CA TYR A 6 -2.16 16.35 -9.16
C TYR A 6 -0.79 16.16 -8.51
N LYS A 7 -0.46 17.10 -7.62
CA LYS A 7 0.69 16.99 -6.72
C LYS A 7 0.19 17.26 -5.30
N PRO A 8 0.45 16.34 -4.35
CA PRO A 8 0.08 16.57 -2.97
C PRO A 8 0.78 17.82 -2.43
N SER A 9 0.07 18.63 -1.65
CA SER A 9 0.61 19.87 -1.07
C SER A 9 1.74 19.67 -0.06
N GLY A 10 2.03 18.42 0.35
CA GLY A 10 3.03 18.12 1.37
C GLY A 10 2.62 18.54 2.79
N ARG A 11 1.37 18.99 3.00
CA ARG A 11 0.89 19.44 4.30
C ARG A 11 0.79 18.29 5.31
N ILE A 12 1.15 18.62 6.55
CA ILE A 12 1.22 17.67 7.66
C ILE A 12 0.37 18.21 8.83
N PRO A 13 -0.91 17.82 8.96
CA PRO A 13 -1.76 18.26 10.06
C PRO A 13 -1.24 17.75 11.41
N ILE A 14 -1.07 18.63 12.40
CA ILE A 14 -0.46 18.30 13.71
C ILE A 14 -1.18 17.15 14.41
N VAL A 15 -2.53 17.19 14.45
CA VAL A 15 -3.33 16.11 15.07
C VAL A 15 -3.09 14.78 14.36
N GLY A 16 -3.04 14.79 13.02
CA GLY A 16 -2.70 13.62 12.22
C GLY A 16 -1.33 13.06 12.60
N VAL A 17 -0.31 13.92 12.69
CA VAL A 17 1.05 13.52 13.10
C VAL A 17 1.05 12.82 14.45
N VAL A 18 0.47 13.46 15.47
CA VAL A 18 0.52 12.94 16.84
C VAL A 18 -0.13 11.56 16.92
N VAL A 19 -1.30 11.39 16.29
CA VAL A 19 -2.02 10.11 16.29
C VAL A 19 -1.27 9.06 15.48
N THR A 20 -0.75 9.39 14.29
CA THR A 20 0.03 8.45 13.46
C THR A 20 1.31 8.00 14.16
N VAL A 21 2.06 8.93 14.79
CA VAL A 21 3.28 8.60 15.53
C VAL A 21 2.97 7.69 16.71
N ALA A 22 1.97 8.03 17.53
CA ALA A 22 1.59 7.24 18.69
C ALA A 22 1.14 5.81 18.29
N ALA A 23 0.26 5.71 17.29
CA ALA A 23 -0.23 4.43 16.79
C ALA A 23 0.89 3.57 16.19
N GLY A 24 1.76 4.17 15.37
CA GLY A 24 2.90 3.50 14.75
C GLY A 24 3.91 2.99 15.78
N MET A 25 4.31 3.82 16.75
CA MET A 25 5.24 3.44 17.81
C MET A 25 4.67 2.33 18.70
N ALA A 26 3.41 2.44 19.12
CA ALA A 26 2.78 1.42 19.95
C ALA A 26 2.68 0.08 19.21
N CYS A 27 2.25 0.09 17.95
CA CYS A 27 2.16 -1.11 17.12
C CYS A 27 3.55 -1.74 16.89
N ALA A 28 4.56 -0.93 16.55
CA ALA A 28 5.93 -1.38 16.37
C ALA A 28 6.52 -2.03 17.62
N ALA A 29 6.33 -1.42 18.79
CA ALA A 29 6.82 -1.96 20.07
C ALA A 29 6.17 -3.30 20.41
N VAL A 30 4.86 -3.41 20.27
CA VAL A 30 4.11 -4.65 20.57
C VAL A 30 4.50 -5.77 19.60
N LEU A 31 4.47 -5.51 18.29
CA LEU A 31 4.79 -6.52 17.28
C LEU A 31 6.28 -6.91 17.32
N GLY A 32 7.17 -5.96 17.57
CA GLY A 32 8.59 -6.22 17.80
C GLY A 32 8.79 -7.20 18.95
N CYS A 33 8.23 -6.90 20.13
CA CYS A 33 8.29 -7.79 21.30
C CYS A 33 7.79 -9.21 21.01
N ILE A 34 6.62 -9.33 20.38
CA ILE A 34 6.03 -10.63 20.03
C ILE A 34 6.96 -11.40 19.10
N TYR A 35 7.48 -10.74 18.07
CA TYR A 35 8.43 -11.35 17.14
C TYR A 35 9.71 -11.82 17.84
N GLY A 36 10.31 -10.98 18.69
CA GLY A 36 11.50 -11.35 19.47
C GLY A 36 11.28 -12.59 20.33
N ALA A 37 10.13 -12.66 21.01
CA ALA A 37 9.73 -13.81 21.80
C ALA A 37 9.57 -15.08 20.95
N ILE A 38 8.98 -14.97 19.75
CA ILE A 38 8.85 -16.09 18.80
C ILE A 38 10.23 -16.54 18.30
N SER A 39 11.10 -15.59 17.94
CA SER A 39 12.46 -15.87 17.43
C SER A 39 13.33 -16.60 18.44
N PHE A 40 13.07 -16.45 19.75
CA PHE A 40 13.76 -17.23 20.79
C PHE A 40 13.45 -18.73 20.67
N TYR A 41 12.18 -19.10 20.45
CA TYR A 41 11.78 -20.50 20.35
C TYR A 41 12.02 -21.11 18.98
N ASN A 42 12.28 -20.28 17.96
CA ASN A 42 12.37 -20.73 16.58
C ASN A 42 13.82 -20.81 16.07
N PRO A 43 14.39 -22.02 15.93
CA PRO A 43 15.74 -22.19 15.38
C PRO A 43 15.78 -22.06 13.84
N PHE A 44 14.64 -21.99 13.15
CA PHE A 44 14.58 -21.97 11.69
C PHE A 44 14.68 -20.56 11.12
N ILE A 45 15.79 -20.32 10.40
CA ILE A 45 16.12 -19.01 9.84
C ILE A 45 15.05 -18.46 8.88
N TYR A 46 14.35 -19.33 8.13
CA TYR A 46 13.31 -18.95 7.19
C TYR A 46 12.07 -18.37 7.87
N VAL A 47 11.71 -18.89 9.06
CA VAL A 47 10.56 -18.37 9.81
C VAL A 47 10.90 -17.02 10.42
N ASN A 48 12.13 -16.83 10.88
CA ASN A 48 12.59 -15.54 11.38
C ASN A 48 12.60 -14.47 10.27
N PHE A 49 12.96 -14.86 9.04
CA PHE A 49 12.88 -13.99 7.87
C PHE A 49 11.42 -13.57 7.55
N LEU A 50 10.48 -14.52 7.58
CA LEU A 50 9.06 -14.22 7.39
C LEU A 50 8.50 -13.34 8.51
N GLY A 51 8.92 -13.58 9.75
CA GLY A 51 8.58 -12.73 10.89
C GLY A 51 9.13 -11.31 10.75
N ALA A 52 10.36 -11.14 10.28
CA ALA A 52 10.95 -9.84 10.00
C ALA A 52 10.17 -9.07 8.92
N LEU A 53 9.73 -9.76 7.85
CA LEU A 53 8.83 -9.17 6.85
C LEU A 53 7.51 -8.71 7.48
N GLY A 54 6.90 -9.54 8.33
CA GLY A 54 5.66 -9.20 9.03
C GLY A 54 5.81 -7.99 9.96
N VAL A 55 6.88 -7.94 10.76
CA VAL A 55 7.17 -6.81 11.67
C VAL A 55 7.56 -5.55 10.90
N GLY A 56 8.15 -5.66 9.72
CA GLY A 56 8.36 -4.52 8.83
C GLY A 56 7.03 -4.00 8.27
N PHE A 57 6.19 -4.89 7.76
CA PHE A 57 5.00 -4.53 6.97
C PHE A 57 3.78 -4.11 7.82
N LEU A 58 3.50 -4.80 8.92
CA LEU A 58 2.27 -4.58 9.69
C LEU A 58 2.21 -3.20 10.37
N PRO A 59 3.26 -2.71 11.07
CA PRO A 59 3.26 -1.34 11.57
C PRO A 59 3.14 -0.31 10.44
N ALA A 60 3.71 -0.60 9.26
CA ALA A 60 3.63 0.29 8.12
C ALA A 60 2.20 0.46 7.59
N ILE A 61 1.41 -0.62 7.55
CA ILE A 61 -0.03 -0.54 7.24
C ILE A 61 -0.77 0.35 8.23
N VAL A 62 -0.47 0.20 9.53
CA VAL A 62 -1.09 1.03 10.57
C VAL A 62 -0.73 2.50 10.35
N ILE A 63 0.54 2.81 10.10
CA ILE A 63 1.00 4.17 9.82
C ILE A 63 0.29 4.73 8.58
N ALA A 64 0.25 3.99 7.47
CA ALA A 64 -0.38 4.44 6.22
C ALA A 64 -1.87 4.74 6.40
N LYS A 65 -2.62 3.85 7.07
CA LYS A 65 -4.06 4.03 7.33
C LYS A 65 -4.33 5.20 8.27
N VAL A 66 -3.59 5.31 9.37
CA VAL A 66 -3.78 6.41 10.32
C VAL A 66 -3.34 7.73 9.72
N ALA A 67 -2.27 7.75 8.90
CA ALA A 67 -1.84 8.92 8.14
C ALA A 67 -2.88 9.38 7.11
N TYR A 68 -3.55 8.42 6.45
CA TYR A 68 -4.66 8.69 5.54
C TYR A 68 -5.82 9.39 6.28
N TRP A 69 -6.28 8.84 7.41
CA TRP A 69 -7.30 9.48 8.24
C TRP A 69 -6.83 10.82 8.84
N GLY A 70 -5.54 10.92 9.17
CA GLY A 70 -4.87 12.14 9.64
C GLY A 70 -4.61 13.17 8.54
N LYS A 71 -4.95 12.87 7.28
CA LYS A 71 -4.82 13.75 6.11
C LYS A 71 -3.37 14.23 5.89
N ILE A 72 -2.41 13.36 6.20
CA ILE A 72 -0.98 13.59 5.98
C ILE A 72 -0.67 13.34 4.50
N ARG A 73 -0.11 14.33 3.81
CA ARG A 73 0.16 14.30 2.36
C ARG A 73 1.65 14.42 2.05
N ASN A 74 2.50 14.00 2.99
CA ASN A 74 3.94 14.15 2.90
C ASN A 74 4.62 12.77 2.94
N ASN A 75 4.88 12.21 1.76
CA ASN A 75 5.50 10.90 1.63
C ASN A 75 6.92 10.84 2.23
N PRO A 76 7.79 11.85 2.04
CA PRO A 76 9.10 11.87 2.72
C PRO A 76 8.98 11.79 4.25
N PHE A 77 8.03 12.52 4.85
CA PHE A 77 7.77 12.45 6.27
C PHE A 77 7.32 11.05 6.70
N LEU A 78 6.39 10.43 5.97
CA LEU A 78 5.93 9.07 6.28
C LEU A 78 7.06 8.05 6.17
N MET A 79 7.92 8.17 5.15
CA MET A 79 9.10 7.32 4.99
C MET A 79 10.06 7.44 6.18
N VAL A 80 10.37 8.66 6.63
CA VAL A 80 11.19 8.89 7.83
C VAL A 80 10.53 8.32 9.07
N LEU A 81 9.22 8.48 9.21
CA LEU A 81 8.47 7.88 10.32
C LEU A 81 8.57 6.35 10.28
N GLY A 82 8.47 5.73 9.11
CA GLY A 82 8.67 4.29 8.90
C GLY A 82 10.05 3.81 9.34
N ILE A 83 11.12 4.57 9.05
CA ILE A 83 12.48 4.28 9.54
C ILE A 83 12.48 4.30 11.07
N ILE A 84 11.93 5.35 11.69
CA ILE A 84 11.89 5.51 13.15
C ILE A 84 11.12 4.35 13.79
N THR A 85 9.93 4.00 13.28
CA THR A 85 9.14 2.90 13.82
C THR A 85 9.76 1.53 13.54
N GLY A 86 10.50 1.37 12.43
CA GLY A 86 11.29 0.16 12.17
C GLY A 86 12.41 -0.02 13.19
N LEU A 87 13.11 1.06 13.56
CA LEU A 87 14.11 1.03 14.64
C LEU A 87 13.49 0.71 16.00
N VAL A 88 12.30 1.25 16.30
CA VAL A 88 11.53 0.91 17.50
C VAL A 88 11.18 -0.59 17.49
N ALA A 89 10.65 -1.11 16.39
CA ALA A 89 10.31 -2.53 16.28
C ALA A 89 11.53 -3.44 16.47
N LEU A 90 12.68 -3.07 15.90
CA LEU A 90 13.94 -3.78 16.07
C LEU A 90 14.44 -3.74 17.53
N TYR A 91 14.33 -2.59 18.20
CA TYR A 91 14.71 -2.51 19.61
C TYR A 91 13.82 -3.41 20.47
N PHE A 92 12.51 -3.35 20.26
CA PHE A 92 11.57 -4.15 21.04
C PHE A 92 11.60 -5.64 20.68
N SER A 93 12.06 -6.04 19.49
CA SER A 93 12.35 -7.45 19.22
C SER A 93 13.50 -7.99 20.07
N TRP A 94 14.55 -7.21 20.27
CA TRP A 94 15.59 -7.56 21.23
C TRP A 94 15.06 -7.63 22.66
N VAL A 95 14.24 -6.67 23.08
CA VAL A 95 13.61 -6.69 24.41
C VAL A 95 12.78 -7.95 24.60
N GLY A 96 11.93 -8.31 23.63
CA GLY A 96 11.10 -9.51 23.69
C GLY A 96 11.92 -10.80 23.76
N TYR A 97 12.93 -10.92 22.90
CA TYR A 97 13.85 -12.07 22.89
C TYR A 97 14.55 -12.23 24.25
N LEU A 98 15.16 -11.15 24.76
CA LEU A 98 15.90 -11.16 26.02
C LEU A 98 15.01 -11.39 27.23
N PHE A 99 13.79 -10.86 27.22
CA PHE A 99 12.82 -11.12 28.29
C PHE A 99 12.50 -12.61 28.39
N VAL A 100 12.23 -13.27 27.27
CA VAL A 100 11.97 -14.71 27.24
C VAL A 100 13.21 -15.50 27.65
N LEU A 101 14.40 -15.11 27.19
CA LEU A 101 15.67 -15.71 27.59
C LEU A 101 15.86 -15.67 29.11
N PHE A 102 15.63 -14.52 29.74
CA PHE A 102 15.81 -14.36 31.19
C PHE A 102 14.76 -15.09 32.01
N VAL A 103 13.51 -15.11 31.57
CA VAL A 103 12.45 -15.89 32.22
C VAL A 103 12.74 -17.38 32.11
N SER A 104 13.13 -17.86 30.92
CA SER A 104 13.44 -19.27 30.69
C SER A 104 14.71 -19.72 31.43
N GLY A 105 15.67 -18.80 31.62
CA GLY A 105 16.89 -19.04 32.41
C GLY A 105 16.71 -18.87 33.92
N GLY A 106 15.50 -18.57 34.41
CA GLY A 106 15.21 -18.38 35.85
C GLY A 106 15.80 -17.11 36.46
N VAL A 107 16.27 -16.17 35.63
CA VAL A 107 16.81 -14.87 36.08
C VAL A 107 15.68 -13.90 36.40
N PHE A 108 14.60 -13.92 35.60
CA PHE A 108 13.42 -13.10 35.81
C PHE A 108 12.20 -13.95 36.11
N GLU A 109 11.34 -13.44 36.99
CA GLU A 109 9.95 -13.86 37.05
C GLU A 109 9.16 -13.20 35.90
N LEU A 110 8.12 -13.89 35.42
CA LEU A 110 7.21 -13.38 34.40
C LEU A 110 6.38 -12.20 34.98
N SER A 111 6.93 -11.00 34.88
CA SER A 111 6.36 -9.78 35.45
C SER A 111 6.51 -8.60 34.49
N LEU A 112 5.47 -7.76 34.43
CA LEU A 112 5.46 -6.53 33.64
C LEU A 112 6.60 -5.58 34.06
N MET A 113 6.95 -5.55 35.35
CA MET A 113 8.02 -4.67 35.83
C MET A 113 9.39 -5.06 35.29
N ASN A 114 9.67 -6.36 35.19
CA ASN A 114 10.92 -6.85 34.60
C ASN A 114 10.98 -6.55 33.09
N ALA A 115 9.85 -6.71 32.38
CA ALA A 115 9.76 -6.35 30.97
C ALA A 115 10.00 -4.84 30.74
N VAL A 116 9.38 -3.99 31.54
CA VAL A 116 9.57 -2.53 31.48
C VAL A 116 11.00 -2.15 31.84
N ALA A 117 11.57 -2.72 32.91
CA ALA A 117 12.95 -2.45 33.33
C ALA A 117 13.96 -2.77 32.22
N LEU A 118 13.75 -3.87 31.49
CA LEU A 118 14.57 -4.22 30.33
C LEU A 118 14.35 -3.25 29.16
N ALA A 119 13.10 -2.92 28.86
CA ALA A 119 12.71 -2.02 27.77
C ALA A 119 13.19 -0.56 27.94
N VAL A 120 13.49 -0.13 29.17
CA VAL A 120 14.05 1.21 29.44
C VAL A 120 15.57 1.20 29.61
N SER A 121 16.23 0.05 29.40
CA SER A 121 17.67 -0.13 29.57
C SER A 121 18.36 -0.45 28.23
N PRO A 122 18.49 0.52 27.31
CA PRO A 122 19.09 0.28 26.00
C PRO A 122 20.57 -0.14 26.09
N LEU A 123 21.33 0.42 27.03
CA LEU A 123 22.71 0.00 27.27
C LEU A 123 22.80 -1.43 27.82
N GLY A 124 21.85 -1.82 28.69
CA GLY A 124 21.76 -3.18 29.21
C GLY A 124 21.50 -4.18 28.09
N VAL A 125 20.47 -3.94 27.28
CA VAL A 125 20.14 -4.73 26.08
C VAL A 125 21.36 -4.87 25.17
N GLY A 126 22.02 -3.77 24.82
CA GLY A 126 23.21 -3.77 23.98
C GLY A 126 24.35 -4.62 24.54
N SER A 127 24.61 -4.52 25.86
CA SER A 127 25.68 -5.30 26.51
C SER A 127 25.43 -6.82 26.44
N ILE A 128 24.18 -7.24 26.48
CA ILE A 128 23.79 -8.65 26.41
C ILE A 128 23.88 -9.15 24.96
N ILE A 129 23.46 -8.34 23.97
CA ILE A 129 23.60 -8.66 22.54
C ILE A 129 25.06 -8.96 22.19
N LEU A 130 26.01 -8.16 22.69
CA LEU A 130 27.44 -8.39 22.46
C LEU A 130 27.90 -9.75 23.03
N ARG A 131 27.44 -10.10 24.24
CA ARG A 131 27.73 -11.42 24.85
C ARG A 131 27.10 -12.57 24.07
N LEU A 132 25.89 -12.39 23.54
CA LEU A 132 25.25 -13.36 22.66
C LEU A 132 26.01 -13.52 21.35
N ALA A 133 26.60 -12.46 20.82
CA ALA A 133 27.44 -12.54 19.64
C ALA A 133 28.72 -13.36 19.88
N GLU A 134 29.33 -13.24 21.05
CA GLU A 134 30.53 -14.01 21.42
C GLU A 134 30.22 -15.50 21.60
N ASN A 135 29.10 -15.84 22.23
CA ASN A 135 28.78 -17.22 22.63
C ASN A 135 27.84 -17.94 21.66
N GLY A 136 27.21 -17.21 20.74
CA GLY A 136 26.13 -17.69 19.88
C GLY A 136 24.76 -17.58 20.55
N SER A 137 23.74 -17.25 19.77
CA SER A 137 22.36 -17.11 20.24
C SER A 137 21.46 -18.33 19.98
N TRP A 138 21.86 -19.20 19.04
CA TRP A 138 21.14 -20.41 18.66
C TRP A 138 22.08 -21.37 17.93
N SER A 139 21.69 -22.64 17.86
CA SER A 139 22.43 -23.68 17.16
C SER A 139 21.50 -24.46 16.24
N MET A 140 21.93 -24.76 15.01
CA MET A 140 21.17 -25.57 14.06
C MET A 140 22.08 -26.62 13.43
N MET A 141 21.65 -27.89 13.45
CA MET A 141 22.39 -29.01 12.86
C MET A 141 23.87 -29.07 13.29
N GLY A 142 24.16 -28.75 14.57
CA GLY A 142 25.52 -28.78 15.12
C GLY A 142 26.38 -27.55 14.81
N TYR A 143 25.86 -26.57 14.07
CA TYR A 143 26.51 -25.29 13.81
C TYR A 143 25.93 -24.19 14.69
N THR A 144 26.80 -23.45 15.38
CA THR A 144 26.46 -22.29 16.21
C THR A 144 27.17 -21.06 15.63
N PRO A 145 26.46 -20.19 14.90
CA PRO A 145 27.08 -18.96 14.39
C PRO A 145 27.49 -18.05 15.55
N THR A 146 28.70 -17.49 15.47
CA THR A 146 29.24 -16.52 16.42
C THR A 146 29.88 -15.35 15.69
N GLY A 147 30.10 -14.25 16.42
CA GLY A 147 30.80 -13.06 15.95
C GLY A 147 30.21 -12.50 14.66
N ILE A 148 31.07 -12.32 13.65
CA ILE A 148 30.72 -11.61 12.41
C ILE A 148 29.59 -12.29 11.62
N VAL A 149 29.51 -13.62 11.63
CA VAL A 149 28.46 -14.35 10.91
C VAL A 149 27.09 -14.00 11.49
N LEU A 150 26.99 -13.96 12.81
CA LEU A 150 25.75 -13.64 13.51
C LEU A 150 25.37 -12.17 13.33
N TYR A 151 26.34 -11.25 13.36
CA TYR A 151 26.09 -9.83 13.06
C TYR A 151 25.55 -9.62 11.64
N ILE A 152 26.06 -10.33 10.64
CA ILE A 152 25.55 -10.23 9.27
C ILE A 152 24.07 -10.65 9.21
N LEU A 153 23.70 -11.76 9.86
CA LEU A 153 22.32 -12.23 9.91
C LEU A 153 21.39 -11.19 10.56
N TRP A 154 21.79 -10.63 11.70
CA TRP A 154 21.01 -9.59 12.38
C TRP A 154 20.93 -8.28 11.58
N VAL A 155 21.99 -7.89 10.88
CA VAL A 155 21.98 -6.69 10.02
C VAL A 155 21.04 -6.88 8.82
N VAL A 156 21.02 -8.07 8.22
CA VAL A 156 20.07 -8.39 7.15
C VAL A 156 18.64 -8.34 7.67
N GLU A 157 18.36 -8.95 8.82
CA GLU A 157 17.05 -8.92 9.47
C GLU A 157 16.58 -7.50 9.82
N ALA A 158 17.47 -6.72 10.45
CA ALA A 158 17.24 -5.31 10.75
C ALA A 158 16.99 -4.49 9.48
N GLY A 159 17.77 -4.75 8.42
CA GLY A 159 17.59 -4.12 7.11
C GLY A 159 16.21 -4.40 6.53
N ILE A 160 15.74 -5.65 6.61
CA ILE A 160 14.39 -6.02 6.16
C ILE A 160 13.33 -5.26 6.95
N ILE A 161 13.38 -5.30 8.28
CA ILE A 161 12.39 -4.64 9.13
C ILE A 161 12.33 -3.13 8.80
N ILE A 162 13.48 -2.46 8.74
CA ILE A 162 13.55 -1.01 8.53
C ILE A 162 13.14 -0.64 7.11
N VAL A 163 13.70 -1.30 6.09
CA VAL A 163 13.44 -0.95 4.68
C VAL A 163 11.99 -1.23 4.30
N ILE A 164 11.48 -2.42 4.64
CA ILE A 164 10.08 -2.78 4.34
C ILE A 164 9.13 -1.82 5.05
N ASN A 165 9.36 -1.51 6.32
CA ASN A 165 8.52 -0.57 7.05
C ASN A 165 8.52 0.81 6.35
N SER A 166 9.71 1.33 6.04
CA SER A 166 9.90 2.66 5.44
C SER A 166 9.18 2.81 4.10
N ILE A 167 9.33 1.85 3.18
CA ILE A 167 8.72 1.94 1.85
C ILE A 167 7.20 1.72 1.92
N SER A 168 6.72 0.84 2.81
CA SER A 168 5.31 0.48 2.93
C SER A 168 4.47 1.49 3.71
N THR A 169 5.08 2.48 4.38
CA THR A 169 4.34 3.60 4.99
C THR A 169 3.83 4.62 3.98
N THR A 170 4.38 4.60 2.76
CA THR A 170 4.02 5.50 1.67
C THR A 170 3.01 4.81 0.75
N GLY A 171 2.16 5.59 0.07
CA GLY A 171 1.20 4.99 -0.88
C GLY A 171 -0.15 5.70 -1.03
N ASN A 172 -0.39 6.78 -0.27
CA ASN A 172 -1.60 7.58 -0.49
C ASN A 172 -1.42 8.42 -1.76
N GLU A 173 -1.82 7.84 -2.89
CA GLU A 173 -1.81 8.48 -4.21
C GLU A 173 -3.16 9.10 -4.57
N GLU A 174 -4.16 8.94 -3.71
CA GLU A 174 -5.47 9.55 -3.86
C GLU A 174 -5.36 11.09 -3.82
N PRO A 175 -6.03 11.79 -4.75
CA PRO A 175 -6.08 13.24 -4.71
C PRO A 175 -6.78 13.75 -3.44
N PHE A 176 -6.30 14.90 -2.95
CA PHE A 176 -6.88 15.56 -1.80
C PHE A 176 -7.37 16.96 -2.19
N CYS A 177 -8.63 17.26 -1.86
CA CYS A 177 -9.17 18.61 -2.04
C CYS A 177 -8.69 19.51 -0.88
N GLU A 178 -7.81 20.46 -1.18
CA GLU A 178 -7.26 21.39 -0.18
C GLU A 178 -8.33 22.31 0.43
N ASP A 179 -9.31 22.72 -0.37
CA ASP A 179 -10.35 23.68 0.06
C ASP A 179 -11.33 23.01 1.03
N CYS A 180 -11.80 21.82 0.68
CA CYS A 180 -12.77 21.07 1.48
C CYS A 180 -12.10 20.19 2.55
N LYS A 181 -10.78 20.03 2.49
CA LYS A 181 -9.97 19.19 3.40
C LYS A 181 -10.45 17.73 3.44
N VAL A 182 -10.80 17.17 2.30
CA VAL A 182 -11.26 15.77 2.17
C VAL A 182 -10.51 15.08 1.02
N TRP A 183 -10.33 13.77 1.15
CA TRP A 183 -9.89 12.95 0.03
C TRP A 183 -10.98 12.95 -1.05
N THR A 184 -10.58 12.89 -2.31
CA THR A 184 -11.52 12.72 -3.41
C THR A 184 -11.98 11.28 -3.49
N GLU A 185 -13.22 11.06 -3.90
CA GLU A 185 -13.81 9.75 -4.04
C GLU A 185 -13.84 9.35 -5.52
N ALA A 186 -13.51 8.10 -5.79
CA ALA A 186 -13.68 7.52 -7.12
C ALA A 186 -15.16 7.42 -7.43
N ARG A 187 -15.54 7.74 -8.67
CA ARG A 187 -16.89 7.51 -9.17
C ARG A 187 -17.02 6.02 -9.50
N ASP A 188 -18.12 5.40 -9.08
CA ASP A 188 -18.39 3.97 -9.33
C ASP A 188 -18.57 3.68 -10.83
N ASP A 189 -18.95 4.69 -11.61
CA ASP A 189 -19.20 4.59 -13.05
C ASP A 189 -17.90 4.81 -13.84
N THR A 190 -17.08 3.76 -13.99
CA THR A 190 -15.82 3.81 -14.75
C THR A 190 -15.97 3.15 -16.12
N PRO A 191 -16.22 3.91 -17.20
CA PRO A 191 -16.42 3.33 -18.51
C PRO A 191 -15.14 2.66 -19.03
N LEU A 192 -15.33 1.52 -19.69
CA LEU A 192 -14.31 0.91 -20.53
C LEU A 192 -14.22 1.65 -21.86
N LEU A 193 -13.00 1.93 -22.27
CA LEU A 193 -12.68 2.64 -23.49
C LEU A 193 -11.87 1.73 -24.40
N GLN A 194 -12.14 1.82 -25.70
CA GLN A 194 -11.38 1.08 -26.67
C GLN A 194 -9.90 1.45 -26.59
N LYS A 195 -9.03 0.46 -26.79
CA LYS A 195 -7.60 0.69 -26.85
C LYS A 195 -7.24 1.56 -28.05
N GLN A 196 -6.47 2.59 -27.78
CA GLN A 196 -5.86 3.50 -28.74
C GLN A 196 -4.35 3.63 -28.48
N ASN A 197 -3.67 4.42 -29.32
CA ASN A 197 -2.28 4.77 -29.11
C ASN A 197 -2.10 5.55 -27.78
N GLN A 198 -1.36 4.97 -26.83
CA GLN A 198 -1.12 5.55 -25.51
C GLN A 198 -0.48 6.95 -25.56
N PHE A 199 0.44 7.16 -26.51
CA PHE A 199 1.12 8.44 -26.67
C PHE A 199 0.17 9.54 -27.16
N GLU A 200 -0.68 9.22 -28.12
CA GLU A 200 -1.69 10.15 -28.64
C GLU A 200 -2.76 10.45 -27.60
N LEU A 201 -3.22 9.43 -26.86
CA LEU A 201 -4.16 9.60 -25.75
C LEU A 201 -3.61 10.58 -24.72
N LYS A 202 -2.37 10.37 -24.26
CA LYS A 202 -1.72 11.25 -23.30
C LYS A 202 -1.58 12.67 -23.81
N LYS A 203 -1.13 12.83 -25.06
CA LYS A 203 -0.97 14.14 -25.69
C LYS A 203 -2.30 14.89 -25.80
N ASN A 204 -3.37 14.24 -26.26
CA ASN A 204 -4.68 14.88 -26.42
C ASN A 204 -5.26 15.34 -25.08
N LEU A 205 -5.16 14.51 -24.03
CA LEU A 205 -5.68 14.84 -22.70
C LEU A 205 -4.91 15.95 -22.03
N GLU A 206 -3.57 15.95 -22.16
CA GLU A 206 -2.72 17.04 -21.68
C GLU A 206 -2.99 18.36 -22.41
N GLN A 207 -3.52 18.32 -23.63
CA GLN A 207 -3.90 19.47 -24.45
C GLN A 207 -5.39 19.85 -24.34
N GLU A 208 -6.15 19.27 -23.39
CA GLU A 208 -7.59 19.53 -23.19
C GLU A 208 -8.49 19.10 -24.35
N ASN A 209 -7.97 18.29 -25.27
CA ASN A 209 -8.75 17.71 -26.35
C ASN A 209 -9.50 16.46 -25.85
N TYR A 210 -10.51 16.68 -25.02
CA TYR A 210 -11.31 15.60 -24.41
C TYR A 210 -12.27 14.92 -25.38
N LYS A 211 -12.51 15.48 -26.56
CA LYS A 211 -13.33 14.85 -27.61
C LYS A 211 -12.81 13.46 -28.00
N PHE A 212 -11.50 13.26 -27.86
CA PHE A 212 -10.87 11.97 -28.08
C PHE A 212 -11.44 10.86 -27.16
N LEU A 213 -11.84 11.20 -25.93
CA LEU A 213 -12.49 10.24 -25.03
C LEU A 213 -13.88 9.84 -25.54
N ASP A 214 -14.65 10.81 -26.07
CA ASP A 214 -15.97 10.54 -26.62
C ASP A 214 -15.88 9.59 -27.84
N GLU A 215 -14.82 9.73 -28.65
CA GLU A 215 -14.57 8.84 -29.80
C GLU A 215 -14.27 7.41 -29.34
N MET A 216 -13.40 7.26 -28.33
CA MET A 216 -13.03 5.96 -27.77
C MET A 216 -14.19 5.22 -27.08
N LEU A 217 -15.20 5.96 -26.63
CA LEU A 217 -16.38 5.42 -25.94
C LEU A 217 -17.41 4.85 -26.92
N LYS A 218 -17.45 5.35 -28.16
CA LYS A 218 -18.44 4.92 -29.18
C LYS A 218 -18.23 3.48 -29.61
N GLU A 219 -16.99 3.07 -29.76
CA GLU A 219 -16.63 1.71 -30.15
C GLU A 219 -16.74 0.76 -28.95
N GLU A 220 -17.12 -0.50 -29.21
CA GLU A 220 -17.17 -1.51 -28.16
C GLU A 220 -15.74 -1.88 -27.74
N ALA A 221 -15.48 -1.84 -26.43
CA ALA A 221 -14.16 -2.12 -25.89
C ALA A 221 -13.95 -3.63 -25.78
N ASP A 222 -12.81 -4.12 -26.28
CA ASP A 222 -12.37 -5.50 -26.01
C ASP A 222 -12.08 -5.65 -24.49
N PRO A 223 -12.84 -6.49 -23.77
CA PRO A 223 -12.68 -6.66 -22.33
C PRO A 223 -11.30 -7.20 -21.94
N THR A 224 -10.59 -7.84 -22.88
CA THR A 224 -9.26 -8.41 -22.63
C THR A 224 -8.13 -7.40 -22.82
N ASN A 225 -8.38 -6.26 -23.47
CA ASN A 225 -7.33 -5.26 -23.74
C ASN A 225 -7.93 -3.88 -24.03
N CYS A 226 -8.34 -3.19 -22.97
CA CYS A 226 -9.00 -1.89 -23.04
C CYS A 226 -8.33 -0.87 -22.11
N PHE A 227 -8.80 0.38 -22.17
CA PHE A 227 -8.54 1.37 -21.14
C PHE A 227 -9.75 1.50 -20.21
N SER A 228 -9.54 1.93 -18.98
CA SER A 228 -10.61 2.36 -18.07
C SER A 228 -10.34 3.78 -17.60
N ALA A 229 -11.38 4.62 -17.63
CA ALA A 229 -11.33 6.00 -17.17
C ALA A 229 -11.93 6.09 -15.77
N ILE A 230 -11.08 6.35 -14.78
CA ILE A 230 -11.44 6.50 -13.38
C ILE A 230 -11.47 8.00 -13.06
N PHE A 231 -12.63 8.49 -12.61
CA PHE A 231 -12.77 9.87 -12.17
C PHE A 231 -12.80 9.95 -10.66
N ASN A 232 -11.92 10.77 -10.08
CA ASN A 232 -11.90 11.10 -8.67
C ASN A 232 -12.42 12.52 -8.47
N THR A 233 -13.46 12.69 -7.65
CA THR A 233 -14.10 13.99 -7.43
C THR A 233 -14.22 14.33 -5.95
N CYS A 234 -14.19 15.62 -5.61
CA CYS A 234 -14.47 16.03 -4.24
C CYS A 234 -15.98 15.89 -3.93
N PRO A 235 -16.38 15.27 -2.81
CA PRO A 235 -17.79 15.14 -2.43
C PRO A 235 -18.46 16.48 -2.06
N HIS A 236 -17.69 17.55 -1.86
CA HIS A 236 -18.20 18.84 -1.38
C HIS A 236 -18.06 20.00 -2.37
N CYS A 237 -17.22 19.87 -3.40
CA CYS A 237 -17.01 20.94 -4.37
C CYS A 237 -16.81 20.41 -5.79
N LYS A 238 -17.04 21.28 -6.77
CA LYS A 238 -16.88 20.99 -8.21
C LYS A 238 -15.53 21.43 -8.77
N VAL A 239 -14.61 21.85 -7.91
CA VAL A 239 -13.31 22.40 -8.32
C VAL A 239 -12.26 21.31 -8.45
N SER A 240 -12.27 20.33 -7.56
CA SER A 240 -11.30 19.24 -7.54
C SER A 240 -11.88 18.01 -8.25
N SER A 241 -11.50 17.82 -9.50
CA SER A 241 -11.83 16.63 -10.28
C SER A 241 -10.59 16.16 -11.04
N TYR A 242 -10.34 14.85 -10.98
CA TYR A 242 -9.15 14.23 -11.52
C TYR A 242 -9.52 13.00 -12.34
N LEU A 243 -8.77 12.78 -13.42
CA LEU A 243 -8.90 11.64 -14.32
C LEU A 243 -7.63 10.78 -14.23
N THR A 244 -7.84 9.50 -13.97
CA THR A 244 -6.83 8.45 -14.09
C THR A 244 -7.26 7.51 -15.21
N ILE A 245 -6.35 7.25 -16.15
CA ILE A 245 -6.57 6.24 -17.18
C ILE A 245 -5.63 5.08 -16.93
N ILE A 246 -6.23 3.91 -16.74
CA ILE A 246 -5.50 2.65 -16.62
C ILE A 246 -5.71 1.82 -17.88
N ARG A 247 -4.71 1.04 -18.25
CA ARG A 247 -4.83 -0.01 -19.26
C ARG A 247 -5.06 -1.34 -18.57
N ILE A 248 -6.10 -2.05 -18.98
CA ILE A 248 -6.41 -3.40 -18.50
C ILE A 248 -5.98 -4.36 -19.61
N THR A 249 -5.21 -5.38 -19.26
CA THR A 249 -4.84 -6.47 -20.18
C THR A 249 -5.04 -7.80 -19.48
N ILE A 250 -5.94 -8.62 -20.00
CA ILE A 250 -6.22 -9.97 -19.50
C ILE A 250 -5.44 -10.96 -20.34
N LYS A 251 -4.67 -11.82 -19.69
CA LYS A 251 -3.94 -12.93 -20.34
C LYS A 251 -4.33 -14.23 -19.68
N VAL A 252 -4.38 -15.32 -20.45
CA VAL A 252 -4.48 -16.67 -19.90
C VAL A 252 -3.08 -17.11 -19.47
N ASN A 253 -2.91 -17.47 -18.21
CA ASN A 253 -1.63 -17.94 -17.68
C ASN A 253 -1.36 -19.40 -18.13
N LYS A 254 -0.20 -19.95 -17.76
CA LYS A 254 0.20 -21.33 -18.12
C LYS A 254 -0.71 -22.41 -17.51
N GLU A 255 -1.51 -22.06 -16.52
CA GLU A 255 -2.40 -22.95 -15.76
C GLU A 255 -3.86 -22.85 -16.24
N GLY A 256 -4.14 -21.99 -17.23
CA GLY A 256 -5.47 -21.79 -17.79
C GLY A 256 -6.32 -20.74 -17.06
N GLU A 257 -5.76 -20.03 -16.08
CA GLU A 257 -6.45 -18.99 -15.33
C GLU A 257 -6.28 -17.61 -15.98
N LEU A 258 -7.28 -16.74 -15.81
CA LEU A 258 -7.25 -15.36 -16.30
C LEU A 258 -6.44 -14.47 -15.35
N GLU A 259 -5.34 -13.91 -15.84
CA GLU A 259 -4.51 -12.94 -15.13
C GLU A 259 -4.76 -11.53 -15.70
N SER A 260 -5.28 -10.62 -14.87
CA SER A 260 -5.47 -9.21 -15.25
C SER A 260 -4.26 -8.36 -14.87
N ASN A 261 -3.62 -7.73 -15.84
CA ASN A 261 -2.56 -6.76 -15.64
C ASN A 261 -3.10 -5.34 -15.85
N THR A 262 -2.88 -4.46 -14.88
CA THR A 262 -3.28 -3.06 -14.95
C THR A 262 -2.04 -2.16 -15.01
N THR A 263 -2.01 -1.22 -15.95
CA THR A 263 -0.90 -0.26 -16.10
C THR A 263 -1.42 1.18 -16.13
N ASP A 264 -0.90 2.06 -15.26
CA ASP A 264 -1.22 3.49 -15.26
C ASP A 264 -0.72 4.17 -16.55
N VAL A 265 -1.64 4.72 -17.35
CA VAL A 265 -1.31 5.52 -18.55
C VAL A 265 -1.19 6.99 -18.18
N ILE A 266 -2.17 7.49 -17.42
CA ILE A 266 -2.27 8.84 -16.87
C ILE A 266 -2.80 8.69 -15.46
N LYS A 267 -2.22 9.43 -14.52
CA LYS A 267 -2.61 9.36 -13.11
C LYS A 267 -3.00 10.73 -12.58
N ASN A 268 -4.24 10.87 -12.11
CA ASN A 268 -4.76 12.08 -11.47
C ASN A 268 -4.53 13.37 -12.26
N LEU A 269 -4.85 13.36 -13.57
CA LEU A 269 -4.86 14.55 -14.41
C LEU A 269 -6.04 15.43 -14.02
N THR A 270 -5.81 16.71 -13.74
CA THR A 270 -6.87 17.67 -13.41
C THR A 270 -7.76 17.88 -14.62
N VAL A 271 -9.07 17.75 -14.42
CA VAL A 271 -10.09 17.91 -15.46
C VAL A 271 -11.24 18.79 -14.97
N PRO A 272 -11.94 19.50 -15.88
CA PRO A 272 -13.15 20.22 -15.51
C PRO A 272 -14.24 19.26 -15.00
N HIS A 273 -14.95 19.63 -13.94
CA HIS A 273 -16.04 18.81 -13.41
C HIS A 273 -17.18 18.61 -14.43
N SER A 274 -17.41 19.58 -15.32
CA SER A 274 -18.38 19.45 -16.42
C SER A 274 -18.04 18.31 -17.37
N LEU A 275 -16.75 18.01 -17.59
CA LEU A 275 -16.32 16.87 -18.39
C LEU A 275 -16.74 15.57 -17.73
N VAL A 276 -16.53 15.44 -16.41
CA VAL A 276 -16.86 14.24 -15.64
C VAL A 276 -18.34 13.90 -15.80
N GLU A 277 -19.22 14.86 -15.53
CA GLU A 277 -20.67 14.67 -15.63
C GLU A 277 -21.12 14.36 -17.06
N THR A 278 -20.59 15.08 -18.05
CA THR A 278 -20.95 14.87 -19.46
C THR A 278 -20.49 13.50 -19.95
N PHE A 279 -19.29 13.09 -19.57
CA PHE A 279 -18.69 11.85 -20.04
C PHE A 279 -19.33 10.62 -19.38
N ILE A 280 -19.55 10.65 -18.07
CA ILE A 280 -20.26 9.59 -17.35
C ILE A 280 -21.70 9.48 -17.86
N GLY A 281 -22.40 10.61 -18.08
CA GLY A 281 -23.74 10.60 -18.64
C GLY A 281 -23.81 9.95 -20.02
N LYS A 282 -22.87 10.26 -20.91
CA LYS A 282 -22.76 9.61 -22.23
C LYS A 282 -22.45 8.13 -22.13
N ALA A 283 -21.56 7.73 -21.21
CA ALA A 283 -21.20 6.34 -21.01
C ALA A 283 -22.40 5.49 -20.58
N LYS A 284 -23.15 5.97 -19.58
CA LYS A 284 -24.38 5.29 -19.13
C LYS A 284 -25.41 5.16 -20.25
N ALA A 285 -25.65 6.25 -20.98
CA ALA A 285 -26.60 6.21 -22.10
C ALA A 285 -26.17 5.23 -23.20
N LEU A 286 -24.87 5.12 -23.50
CA LEU A 286 -24.36 4.15 -24.47
C LEU A 286 -24.45 2.71 -23.96
N GLU A 287 -24.22 2.48 -22.67
CA GLU A 287 -24.35 1.17 -22.04
C GLU A 287 -25.81 0.70 -22.06
N GLU A 288 -26.75 1.55 -21.66
CA GLU A 288 -28.20 1.28 -21.73
C GLU A 288 -28.66 0.97 -23.17
N LEU A 289 -28.16 1.72 -24.17
CA LEU A 289 -28.46 1.45 -25.58
C LEU A 289 -27.92 0.09 -26.05
N ARG A 290 -26.71 -0.29 -25.62
CA ARG A 290 -26.11 -1.59 -25.96
C ARG A 290 -26.86 -2.75 -25.29
N GLU A 291 -27.26 -2.60 -24.04
CA GLU A 291 -28.09 -3.59 -23.35
C GLU A 291 -29.42 -3.81 -24.04
N GLN A 292 -30.09 -2.74 -24.47
CA GLN A 292 -31.34 -2.83 -25.24
C GLN A 292 -31.15 -3.56 -26.58
N GLN A 293 -30.08 -3.23 -27.34
CA GLN A 293 -29.78 -3.91 -28.60
C GLN A 293 -29.51 -5.42 -28.42
N VAL A 294 -28.82 -5.81 -27.35
CA VAL A 294 -28.59 -7.24 -27.05
C VAL A 294 -29.90 -7.95 -26.71
N LEU A 295 -30.82 -7.29 -26.00
CA LEU A 295 -32.13 -7.86 -25.68
C LEU A 295 -33.02 -7.99 -26.93
N GLU A 296 -33.02 -6.99 -27.81
CA GLU A 296 -33.75 -7.03 -29.09
C GLU A 296 -33.23 -8.15 -29.99
N ASN A 297 -31.92 -8.25 -30.18
CA ASN A 297 -31.33 -9.32 -31.00
C ASN A 297 -31.64 -10.73 -30.45
N LYS A 298 -31.71 -10.90 -29.12
CA LYS A 298 -32.10 -12.19 -28.51
C LYS A 298 -33.58 -12.51 -28.72
N ALA A 299 -34.45 -11.50 -28.67
CA ALA A 299 -35.87 -11.68 -28.93
C ALA A 299 -36.12 -12.09 -30.39
N ASP A 300 -35.41 -11.47 -31.33
CA ASP A 300 -35.50 -11.80 -32.75
C ASP A 300 -34.98 -13.23 -33.05
N GLU A 301 -33.89 -13.67 -32.39
CA GLU A 301 -33.39 -15.06 -32.50
C GLU A 301 -34.38 -16.10 -31.93
N GLU A 302 -35.16 -15.75 -30.91
CA GLU A 302 -36.20 -16.63 -30.34
C GLU A 302 -37.47 -16.70 -31.21
N GLU A 303 -37.79 -15.65 -31.98
CA GLU A 303 -38.91 -15.64 -32.93
C GLU A 303 -38.60 -16.36 -34.26
N GLU A 304 -37.32 -16.42 -34.68
CA GLU A 304 -36.91 -17.07 -35.93
C GLU A 304 -36.78 -18.61 -35.83
N PHE A 305 -36.76 -19.16 -34.61
CA PHE A 305 -36.80 -20.61 -34.34
C PHE A 305 -37.96 -21.01 -33.40
N PRO A 306 -39.23 -20.94 -33.85
CA PRO A 306 -40.32 -21.56 -33.10
C PRO A 306 -40.14 -23.09 -33.13
N LYS A 307 -40.13 -23.70 -31.94
CA LYS A 307 -40.05 -25.16 -31.74
C LYS A 307 -41.09 -25.95 -32.52
#